data_AF-A0A933U8R3-F1
#
_entry.id   AF-A0A933U8R3-F1
#
_cell.length_a   1.000
_cell.length_b   1.000
_cell.length_c   1.000
_cell.angle_alpha   90.00
_cell.angle_beta   90.00
_cell.angle_gamma   90.00
#
_symmetry.space_group_name_H-M   'P 1'
#
loop_
_entity.id
_entity.type
_entity.pdbx_description
1 polymer ?
#
loop_
_entity_poly.entity_id
_entity_poly.type
_entity_poly.pdbx_seq_one_letter_code
_entity_poly.pdbx_strand_id
1 'polypeptide(L)' 'MIEFFDTTVLVAAMVEDEPRHEACAQALEGARDGYASTHSLAECYATLTSALPA' A
#
# COMPACT_ATOMS: atom_id res chain seq x y z
N MET A 1 -1.46 5.83 -18.61
CA MET A 1 -0.55 4.75 -18.18
C MET A 1 -1.23 4.12 -16.98
N ILE A 2 -1.36 2.79 -16.93
CA ILE A 2 -1.97 2.14 -15.77
C ILE A 2 -0.86 1.89 -14.75
N GLU A 3 -1.06 2.33 -13.51
CA GLU A 3 -0.07 2.22 -12.44
C GLU A 3 -0.29 0.94 -11.64
N PHE A 4 0.79 0.21 -11.36
CA PHE A 4 0.75 -0.98 -10.54
C PHE A 4 1.23 -0.69 -9.12
N PHE A 5 0.45 -1.07 -8.14
CA PHE A 5 0.76 -0.94 -6.72
C PHE A 5 1.07 -2.29 -6.12
N ASP A 6 2.34 -2.48 -5.71
CA ASP A 6 2.77 -3.66 -4.96
C ASP A 6 2.50 -3.49 -3.46
N THR A 7 2.72 -4.58 -2.71
CA THR A 7 2.55 -4.61 -1.25
C THR A 7 3.34 -3.50 -0.55
N THR A 8 4.55 -3.20 -1.00
CA THR A 8 5.44 -2.24 -0.32
C THR A 8 4.95 -0.81 -0.48
N VAL A 9 4.39 -0.46 -1.64
CA VAL A 9 3.79 0.87 -1.87
C VAL A 9 2.48 1.00 -1.09
N LEU A 10 1.66 -0.05 -1.09
CA LEU A 10 0.39 -0.06 -0.36
C LEU A 10 0.60 0.06 1.15
N VAL A 11 1.56 -0.67 1.72
CA VAL A 11 1.88 -0.59 3.16
C VAL A 11 2.44 0.79 3.50
N ALA A 12 3.39 1.31 2.72
CA ALA A 12 3.95 2.64 2.97
C ALA A 12 2.88 3.73 2.89
N ALA A 13 1.93 3.65 1.96
CA ALA A 13 0.82 4.60 1.86
C ALA A 13 -0.14 4.54 3.07
N MET A 14 -0.25 3.41 3.77
CA MET A 14 -1.20 3.20 4.88
C MET A 14 -0.59 3.38 6.28
N VAL A 15 0.73 3.40 6.40
CA VAL A 15 1.45 3.54 7.68
C VAL A 15 2.10 4.92 7.75
N GLU A 16 1.57 5.82 8.59
CA GLU A 16 2.06 7.21 8.71
C GLU A 16 3.53 7.31 9.13
N ASP A 17 4.00 6.36 9.95
CA ASP A 17 5.39 6.30 10.44
C ASP A 17 6.39 5.74 9.40
N GLU A 18 5.93 5.29 8.22
CA GLU A 18 6.84 4.79 7.18
C GLU A 18 7.61 5.95 6.52
N PRO A 19 8.95 5.85 6.34
CA PRO A 19 9.75 6.93 5.73
C PRO A 19 9.32 7.33 4.32
N ARG A 20 8.61 6.45 3.61
CA ARG A 20 8.11 6.68 2.25
C ARG A 20 6.63 7.05 2.21
N HIS A 21 6.00 7.23 3.37
CA HIS A 21 4.55 7.44 3.48
C HIS A 21 4.05 8.53 2.56
N GLU A 22 4.61 9.74 2.66
CA GLU A 22 4.14 10.90 1.90
C GLU A 22 4.23 10.68 0.38
N ALA A 23 5.33 10.09 -0.11
CA ALA A 23 5.50 9.80 -1.53
C ALA A 23 4.54 8.71 -2.03
N CYS A 24 4.35 7.64 -1.25
CA CYS A 24 3.47 6.52 -1.62
C CYS A 24 1.99 6.91 -1.52
N ALA A 25 1.60 7.69 -0.52
CA ALA A 25 0.26 8.23 -0.37
C ALA A 25 -0.09 9.16 -1.54
N GLN A 26 0.80 10.10 -1.89
CA GLN A 26 0.61 10.99 -3.04
C GLN A 26 0.50 10.24 -4.37
N ALA A 27 1.31 9.19 -4.56
CA ALA A 27 1.22 8.34 -5.76
C ALA A 27 -0.14 7.61 -5.82
N LEU A 28 -0.60 7.07 -4.70
CA LEU A 28 -1.88 6.35 -4.63
C LEU A 28 -3.08 7.30 -4.83
N GLU A 29 -3.06 8.49 -4.24
CA GLU A 29 -4.11 9.51 -4.40
C GLU A 29 -4.12 10.13 -5.81
N GLY A 30 -2.94 10.29 -6.41
CA GLY A 30 -2.79 10.88 -7.75
C GLY A 30 -3.15 9.92 -8.88
N ALA A 31 -3.17 8.61 -8.62
CA ALA A 31 -3.43 7.60 -9.63
C ALA A 31 -4.90 7.60 -10.06
N ARG A 32 -5.13 7.93 -11.34
CA ARG A 32 -6.46 7.85 -11.97
C ARG A 32 -6.84 6.43 -12.35
N ASP A 33 -5.88 5.65 -12.81
CA ASP A 33 -6.04 4.26 -13.26
C ASP A 33 -4.94 3.40 -12.61
N GLY A 34 -5.27 2.79 -11.47
CA GLY A 34 -4.37 1.96 -10.68
C GLY A 34 -4.88 0.53 -10.54
N TYR A 35 -3.96 -0.43 -10.39
CA TYR A 35 -4.31 -1.80 -10.01
C TYR A 35 -3.28 -2.37 -9.04
N ALA A 36 -3.73 -3.30 -8.21
CA ALA A 36 -2.89 -4.16 -7.39
C ALA A 36 -3.24 -5.61 -7.71
N SER A 37 -2.28 -6.52 -7.51
CA SER A 37 -2.59 -7.94 -7.59
C SER A 37 -3.38 -8.37 -6.34
N THR A 38 -4.25 -9.37 -6.46
CA THR A 38 -4.93 -9.97 -5.29
C THR A 38 -3.93 -10.48 -4.25
N HIS A 39 -2.77 -10.96 -4.68
CA HIS A 39 -1.68 -11.37 -3.80
C HIS A 39 -1.12 -10.18 -3.01
N SER A 40 -0.84 -9.05 -3.68
CA SER A 40 -0.32 -7.85 -3.04
C SER A 40 -1.29 -7.26 -2.02
N LEU A 41 -2.60 -7.33 -2.29
CA LEU A 41 -3.63 -6.92 -1.33
C LEU A 41 -3.67 -7.85 -0.11
N ALA A 42 -3.58 -9.16 -0.32
CA ALA A 42 -3.59 -10.14 0.77
C ALA A 42 -2.36 -9.98 1.68
N GLU A 43 -1.18 -9.78 1.10
CA GLU A 43 0.04 -9.48 1.86
C GLU A 43 -0.06 -8.16 2.61
N CYS A 44 -0.55 -7.09 1.97
CA CYS A 44 -0.72 -5.78 2.62
C CYS A 44 -1.63 -5.89 3.85
N TYR A 45 -2.78 -6.55 3.71
CA TYR A 45 -3.69 -6.82 4.82
C TYR A 45 -3.01 -7.62 5.93
N ALA A 46 -2.32 -8.71 5.59
CA ALA A 46 -1.62 -9.55 6.56
C ALA A 46 -0.55 -8.74 7.31
N THR A 47 0.23 -7.90 6.61
CA THR A 47 1.24 -7.03 7.21
C THR A 47 0.61 -6.04 8.20
N LEU A 48 -0.43 -5.31 7.79
CA LEU A 48 -1.09 -4.31 8.65
C LEU A 48 -1.77 -4.91 9.88
N THR A 49 -2.27 -6.14 9.76
CA THR A 49 -3.00 -6.82 10.86
C THR A 49 -2.12 -7.71 11.72
N SER A 50 -0.90 -8.06 11.28
CA SER A 50 0.01 -8.94 12.02
C SER A 50 0.43 -8.42 13.40
N ALA A 51 0.29 -7.12 13.65
CA ALA A 51 0.59 -6.49 14.93
C ALA A 51 -0.60 -6.43 15.91
N LEU A 52 -1.80 -6.86 15.50
CA LEU A 52 -2.96 -6.91 16.39
C LEU A 52 -2.85 -8.14 17.30
N PRO A 53 -2.85 -7.99 18.64
CA PRO A 53 -2.98 -9.13 19.53
C PRO A 53 -4.33 -9.82 19.30
N ALA A 54 -4.30 -11.15 19.23
CA ALA A 54 -5.47 -12.01 19.07
C ALA A 54 -6.48 -11.88 20.22
#